data_AF-A0A2P2D0D7-F1
#
_entry.id   AF-A0A2P2D0D7-F1
#
_cell.length_a   1.000
_cell.length_b   1.000
_cell.length_c   1.000
_cell.angle_alpha   90.00
_cell.angle_beta   90.00
_cell.angle_gamma   90.00
#
_symmetry.space_group_name_H-M   'P 1'
#
loop_
_entity.id
_entity.type
_entity.pdbx_description
1 polymer ?
#
loop_
_entity_poly.entity_id
_entity_poly.type
_entity_poly.pdbx_seq_one_letter_code
_entity_poly.pdbx_strand_id
1 'polypeptide(L)'
;MPVFQTTEGICPKSDLFVLSQPEIDVQTGNDLVGIYCKANITPIGFEWEISLVFQDEIHPNALKDFFYRIYRRVRYGRTYDIESFLVRLEPDGKTFQLDLKNVYSGDQIFQEDPVVHKDRILSSSILENRSSMPILYVNTWNHMFGEKDNNPELSKQEIQISEFRFGSRSQLDGYFGTY
;
A
#
# COMPACT_ATOMS: atom_id res chain seq x y z
N MET A 1 -14.33 7.77 -2.90
CA MET A 1 -12.91 8.00 -3.30
C MET A 1 -12.77 9.32 -4.05
N PRO A 2 -11.88 10.23 -3.60
CA PRO A 2 -11.70 11.55 -4.21
C PRO A 2 -11.23 11.48 -5.66
N VAL A 3 -11.56 12.51 -6.44
CA VAL A 3 -11.05 12.73 -7.79
C VAL A 3 -10.32 14.07 -7.78
N PHE A 4 -9.01 14.04 -8.01
CA PHE A 4 -8.19 15.23 -8.05
C PHE A 4 -8.03 15.70 -9.50
N GLN A 5 -7.97 17.02 -9.71
CA GLN A 5 -7.67 17.58 -11.02
C GLN A 5 -6.22 17.29 -11.39
N THR A 6 -6.01 16.84 -12.61
CA THR A 6 -4.68 16.49 -13.12
C THR A 6 -3.90 17.74 -13.46
N THR A 7 -3.03 18.17 -12.55
CA THR A 7 -2.08 19.28 -12.80
C THR A 7 -0.66 18.78 -13.06
N GLU A 8 -0.41 17.49 -12.88
CA GLU A 8 0.89 16.82 -12.98
C GLU A 8 0.75 15.49 -13.76
N GLY A 9 1.83 14.72 -13.92
CA GLY A 9 1.82 13.49 -14.71
C GLY A 9 0.93 12.39 -14.11
N ILE A 10 0.13 11.73 -14.97
CA ILE A 10 -0.61 10.50 -14.63
C ILE A 10 0.34 9.31 -14.84
N CYS A 11 0.36 8.37 -13.89
CA CYS A 11 1.05 7.11 -14.10
C CYS A 11 0.35 6.32 -15.21
N PRO A 12 1.08 5.79 -16.20
CA PRO A 12 0.48 5.02 -17.27
C PRO A 12 -0.25 3.81 -16.71
N LYS A 13 -1.30 3.35 -17.40
CA LYS A 13 -1.88 2.04 -17.12
C LYS A 13 -0.78 0.99 -17.31
N SER A 14 -0.50 0.25 -16.26
CA SER A 14 0.63 -0.67 -16.20
C SER A 14 0.30 -1.78 -15.23
N ASP A 15 0.46 -3.01 -15.70
CA ASP A 15 0.41 -4.19 -14.84
C ASP A 15 1.77 -4.36 -14.19
N LEU A 16 2.03 -3.63 -13.10
CA LEU A 16 3.34 -3.66 -12.44
C LEU A 16 3.50 -4.87 -11.51
N PHE A 17 2.54 -5.05 -10.61
CA PHE A 17 2.55 -6.09 -9.59
C PHE A 17 1.12 -6.41 -9.14
N VAL A 18 0.98 -7.56 -8.51
CA VAL A 18 -0.23 -7.97 -7.81
C VAL A 18 -0.04 -7.64 -6.33
N LEU A 19 -1.03 -7.00 -5.72
CA LEU A 19 -1.09 -6.88 -4.27
C LEU A 19 -1.79 -8.11 -3.72
N SER A 20 -1.16 -8.80 -2.77
CA SER A 20 -1.74 -9.97 -2.09
C SER A 20 -2.08 -9.60 -0.66
N GLN A 21 -3.37 -9.44 -0.37
CA GLN A 21 -3.88 -9.05 0.94
C GLN A 21 -4.51 -10.25 1.67
N PRO A 22 -4.40 -10.37 3.00
CA PRO A 22 -5.16 -11.36 3.76
C PRO A 22 -6.67 -11.20 3.53
N GLU A 23 -7.36 -12.29 3.18
CA GLU A 23 -8.80 -12.25 2.88
C GLU A 23 -9.63 -11.80 4.10
N ILE A 24 -9.13 -12.06 5.31
CA ILE A 24 -9.75 -11.60 6.55
C ILE A 24 -9.83 -10.07 6.67
N ASP A 25 -8.85 -9.33 6.14
CA ASP A 25 -8.95 -7.87 6.09
C ASP A 25 -10.15 -7.45 5.23
N VAL A 26 -10.31 -8.08 4.08
CA VAL A 26 -11.40 -7.74 3.15
C VAL A 26 -12.76 -8.04 3.78
N GLN A 27 -12.90 -9.21 4.40
CA GLN A 27 -14.14 -9.63 5.06
C GLN A 27 -14.50 -8.76 6.28
N THR A 28 -13.52 -8.14 6.92
CA THR A 28 -13.72 -7.32 8.12
C THR A 28 -13.86 -5.82 7.83
N GLY A 29 -13.78 -5.41 6.55
CA GLY A 29 -13.89 -4.01 6.15
C GLY A 29 -12.58 -3.22 6.29
N ASN A 30 -11.45 -3.91 6.17
CA ASN A 30 -10.09 -3.38 6.06
C ASN A 30 -9.54 -3.55 4.62
N ASP A 31 -10.43 -3.58 3.63
CA ASP A 31 -10.08 -3.80 2.22
C ASP A 31 -9.42 -2.58 1.57
N LEU A 32 -8.66 -2.85 0.51
CA LEU A 32 -8.19 -1.82 -0.41
C LEU A 32 -9.36 -1.24 -1.21
N VAL A 33 -9.61 0.06 -1.06
CA VAL A 33 -10.75 0.77 -1.68
C VAL A 33 -10.34 1.78 -2.75
N GLY A 34 -9.05 2.09 -2.87
CA GLY A 34 -8.57 2.93 -3.96
C GLY A 34 -7.06 2.91 -4.15
N ILE A 35 -6.66 3.08 -5.40
CA ILE A 35 -5.27 3.13 -5.83
C ILE A 35 -5.06 4.48 -6.52
N TYR A 36 -4.11 5.25 -6.01
CA TYR A 36 -3.72 6.54 -6.52
C TYR A 36 -2.28 6.52 -6.99
N CYS A 37 -1.98 7.35 -7.97
CA CYS A 37 -0.64 7.51 -8.45
C CYS A 37 -0.35 8.94 -8.88
N LYS A 38 0.85 9.39 -8.56
CA LYS A 38 1.45 10.64 -9.05
C LYS A 38 2.80 10.32 -9.68
N ALA A 39 2.96 10.68 -10.96
CA ALA A 39 4.24 10.51 -11.64
C ALA A 39 5.09 11.78 -11.50
N ASN A 40 6.35 11.61 -11.11
CA ASN A 40 7.35 12.66 -11.04
C ASN A 40 8.48 12.37 -12.04
N ILE A 41 8.93 13.40 -12.76
CA ILE A 41 10.12 13.34 -13.60
C ILE A 41 11.31 13.76 -12.73
N THR A 42 12.25 12.85 -12.53
CA THR A 42 13.50 13.11 -11.79
C THR A 42 14.68 13.18 -12.76
N PRO A 43 15.84 13.76 -12.37
CA PRO A 43 17.04 13.76 -13.21
C PRO A 43 17.53 12.37 -13.62
N ILE A 44 17.15 11.33 -12.87
CA ILE A 44 17.59 9.94 -13.05
C ILE A 44 16.53 9.05 -13.72
N GLY A 45 15.32 9.57 -13.99
CA GLY A 45 14.25 8.81 -14.63
C GLY A 45 12.84 9.15 -14.11
N PHE A 46 11.90 8.26 -14.39
CA PHE A 46 10.51 8.37 -13.92
C PHE A 46 10.34 7.68 -12.57
N GLU A 47 9.74 8.40 -11.61
CA GLU A 47 9.38 7.86 -10.31
C GLU A 47 7.89 8.01 -10.10
N TRP A 48 7.23 6.95 -9.67
CA TRP A 48 5.79 6.94 -9.41
C TRP A 48 5.56 6.81 -7.91
N GLU A 49 4.87 7.77 -7.32
CA GLU A 49 4.33 7.63 -5.98
C GLU A 49 3.00 6.89 -6.08
N ILE A 50 2.98 5.63 -5.66
CA ILE A 50 1.75 4.83 -5.56
C ILE A 50 1.23 4.97 -4.14
N SER A 51 -0.04 5.32 -4.01
CA SER A 51 -0.74 5.39 -2.73
C SER A 51 -1.96 4.47 -2.74
N LEU A 52 -1.98 3.54 -1.80
CA LEU A 52 -3.06 2.60 -1.55
C LEU A 52 -3.92 3.15 -0.41
N VAL A 53 -5.24 3.20 -0.61
CA VAL A 53 -6.20 3.63 0.40
C VAL A 53 -6.97 2.42 0.88
N PHE A 54 -6.84 2.11 2.16
CA PHE A 54 -7.56 1.06 2.85
C PHE A 54 -8.73 1.65 3.64
N GLN A 55 -9.81 0.87 3.73
CA GLN A 55 -11.08 1.32 4.31
C GLN A 55 -10.98 1.71 5.80
N ASP A 56 -10.09 1.06 6.55
CA ASP A 56 -9.80 1.34 7.96
C ASP A 56 -8.35 0.91 8.29
N GLU A 57 -8.06 0.65 9.56
CA GLU A 57 -6.89 -0.10 10.04
C GLU A 57 -7.35 -0.85 11.30
N ILE A 58 -7.64 -2.16 11.14
CA ILE A 58 -8.38 -2.95 12.13
C ILE A 58 -7.42 -3.81 12.94
N HIS A 59 -7.34 -3.57 14.24
CA HIS A 59 -6.47 -4.34 15.12
C HIS A 59 -7.06 -5.76 15.37
N PRO A 60 -6.27 -6.85 15.31
CA PRO A 60 -6.76 -8.23 15.47
C PRO A 60 -7.49 -8.48 16.81
N ASN A 61 -7.08 -7.76 17.85
CA ASN A 61 -7.79 -7.71 19.14
C ASN A 61 -8.89 -6.64 19.14
N ALA A 62 -10.16 -7.06 19.22
CA ALA A 62 -11.34 -6.19 19.16
C ALA A 62 -11.41 -5.10 20.26
N LEU A 63 -10.93 -5.39 21.47
CA LEU A 63 -10.93 -4.38 22.55
C LEU A 63 -9.89 -3.29 22.27
N LYS A 64 -8.68 -3.70 21.84
CA LYS A 64 -7.65 -2.75 21.42
C LYS A 64 -8.09 -1.96 20.19
N ASP A 65 -8.70 -2.62 19.20
CA ASP A 65 -9.26 -1.99 18.00
C ASP A 65 -10.21 -0.85 18.35
N PHE A 66 -11.17 -1.12 19.24
CA PHE A 66 -12.14 -0.11 19.67
C PHE A 66 -11.47 1.17 20.18
N PHE A 67 -10.51 1.05 21.10
CA PHE A 67 -9.80 2.22 21.63
C PHE A 67 -8.87 2.84 20.60
N TYR A 68 -8.22 2.03 19.77
CA TYR A 68 -7.28 2.46 18.74
C TYR A 68 -7.98 3.31 17.68
N ARG A 69 -9.17 2.90 17.21
CA ARG A 69 -9.97 3.65 16.25
C ARG A 69 -10.50 4.96 16.82
N ILE A 70 -10.90 5.00 18.09
CA ILE A 70 -11.25 6.26 18.77
C ILE A 70 -10.05 7.21 18.78
N TYR A 71 -8.89 6.71 19.20
CA TYR A 71 -7.65 7.48 19.23
C TYR A 71 -7.26 8.01 17.83
N ARG A 72 -7.31 7.17 16.78
CA ARG A 72 -6.99 7.58 15.40
C ARG A 72 -7.92 8.67 14.90
N ARG A 73 -9.23 8.55 15.16
CA ARG A 73 -10.20 9.59 14.80
C ARG A 73 -9.90 10.92 15.49
N VAL A 74 -9.55 10.90 16.77
CA VAL A 74 -9.22 12.11 17.54
C VAL A 74 -7.89 12.73 17.11
N ARG A 75 -6.86 11.91 16.85
CA ARG A 75 -5.51 12.41 16.55
C ARG A 75 -5.29 12.79 15.10
N TYR A 76 -5.83 12.01 14.16
CA TYR A 76 -5.53 12.14 12.72
C TYR A 76 -6.72 12.56 11.88
N GLY A 77 -7.90 12.67 12.48
CA GLY A 77 -9.09 13.13 11.78
C GLY A 77 -9.68 12.12 10.78
N ARG A 78 -9.19 10.88 10.74
CA ARG A 78 -9.54 9.92 9.69
C ARG A 78 -9.79 8.51 10.21
N THR A 79 -10.51 7.74 9.40
CA THR A 79 -10.72 6.29 9.59
C THR A 79 -9.93 5.50 8.55
N TYR A 80 -9.97 5.95 7.28
CA TYR A 80 -9.18 5.39 6.19
C TYR A 80 -7.70 5.40 6.53
N ASP A 81 -7.06 4.27 6.23
CA ASP A 81 -5.62 4.18 6.22
C ASP A 81 -5.09 4.39 4.80
N ILE A 82 -3.91 4.97 4.73
CA ILE A 82 -3.27 5.29 3.46
C ILE A 82 -1.86 4.83 3.60
N GLU A 83 -1.38 4.05 2.64
CA GLU A 83 0.01 3.64 2.56
C GLU A 83 0.60 3.95 1.20
N SER A 84 1.83 4.48 1.20
CA SER A 84 2.44 5.04 0.02
C SER A 84 3.88 4.55 -0.13
N PHE A 85 4.28 4.25 -1.35
CA PHE A 85 5.64 3.86 -1.69
C PHE A 85 6.00 4.35 -3.09
N LEU A 86 7.31 4.37 -3.39
CA LEU A 86 7.80 4.82 -4.69
C LEU A 86 8.12 3.63 -5.58
N VAL A 87 7.78 3.73 -6.86
CA VAL A 87 8.19 2.81 -7.90
C VAL A 87 9.12 3.53 -8.86
N ARG A 88 10.31 2.97 -9.06
CA ARG A 88 11.28 3.44 -10.06
C ARG A 88 11.41 2.38 -11.14
N LEU A 89 11.02 2.72 -12.37
CA LEU A 89 11.23 1.86 -13.52
C LEU A 89 12.69 1.89 -13.95
N GLU A 90 13.27 0.72 -14.18
CA GLU A 90 14.60 0.61 -14.75
C GLU A 90 14.56 0.93 -16.27
N PRO A 91 15.70 1.27 -16.90
CA PRO A 91 15.75 1.61 -18.32
C PRO A 91 15.25 0.53 -19.29
N ASP A 92 15.18 -0.73 -18.83
CA ASP A 92 14.66 -1.85 -19.63
C ASP A 92 13.12 -1.86 -19.74
N GLY A 93 12.43 -1.03 -18.95
CA GLY A 93 10.97 -0.93 -18.90
C GLY A 93 10.25 -2.18 -18.36
N LYS A 94 10.99 -3.14 -17.80
CA LYS A 94 10.48 -4.43 -17.30
C LYS A 94 10.78 -4.64 -15.84
N THR A 95 11.94 -4.19 -15.38
CA THR A 95 12.34 -4.26 -14.00
C THR A 95 12.06 -2.95 -13.30
N PHE A 96 11.83 -3.03 -11.99
CA PHE A 96 11.52 -1.87 -11.17
C PHE A 96 12.05 -2.05 -9.76
N GLN A 97 12.17 -0.93 -9.05
CA GLN A 97 12.46 -0.89 -7.63
C GLN A 97 11.26 -0.34 -6.87
N LEU A 98 10.93 -0.97 -5.75
CA LEU A 98 9.95 -0.49 -4.78
C LEU A 98 10.70 0.11 -3.59
N ASP A 99 10.52 1.40 -3.32
CA ASP A 99 11.03 2.07 -2.13
C ASP A 99 9.95 2.06 -1.04
N LEU A 100 9.99 1.03 -0.19
CA LEU A 100 9.03 0.80 0.89
C LEU A 100 9.47 1.54 2.16
N LYS A 101 9.52 2.86 2.08
CA LYS A 101 9.88 3.70 3.23
C LYS A 101 8.73 3.78 4.23
N ASN A 102 9.00 3.44 5.49
CA ASN A 102 8.06 3.44 6.61
C ASN A 102 6.85 2.51 6.41
N VAL A 103 6.91 1.61 5.43
CA VAL A 103 5.80 0.69 5.09
C VAL A 103 6.29 -0.75 4.89
N TYR A 104 7.54 -1.05 5.23
CA TYR A 104 8.11 -2.38 5.06
C TYR A 104 7.84 -3.28 6.29
N SER A 105 7.36 -4.51 6.07
CA SER A 105 7.04 -5.46 7.13
C SER A 105 8.26 -6.17 7.71
N GLY A 106 9.30 -6.43 6.89
CA GLY A 106 10.30 -7.44 7.23
C GLY A 106 9.62 -8.78 7.48
N ASP A 107 10.00 -9.47 8.56
CA ASP A 107 9.44 -10.78 8.94
C ASP A 107 8.18 -10.70 9.82
N GLN A 108 7.56 -9.52 9.98
CA GLN A 108 6.37 -9.34 10.82
C GLN A 108 5.15 -10.02 10.21
N ILE A 109 4.32 -10.64 11.05
CA ILE A 109 3.12 -11.37 10.66
C ILE A 109 1.85 -10.54 10.92
N PHE A 110 0.70 -11.07 10.49
CA PHE A 110 -0.58 -10.36 10.56
C PHE A 110 -0.98 -10.03 11.99
N GLN A 111 -0.56 -10.82 12.97
CA GLN A 111 -0.88 -10.63 14.38
C GLN A 111 0.19 -9.85 15.17
N GLU A 112 1.18 -9.27 14.50
CA GLU A 112 2.25 -8.53 15.16
C GLU A 112 1.70 -7.34 15.98
N ASP A 113 2.16 -7.22 17.22
CA ASP A 113 1.71 -6.18 18.17
C ASP A 113 2.81 -5.89 19.21
N PRO A 114 3.51 -4.74 19.16
CA PRO A 114 3.28 -3.63 18.23
C PRO A 114 3.89 -3.90 16.85
N VAL A 115 3.26 -3.36 15.79
CA VAL A 115 3.87 -3.33 14.46
C VAL A 115 4.97 -2.25 14.42
N VAL A 116 6.14 -2.63 13.92
CA VAL A 116 7.30 -1.75 13.70
C VAL A 116 7.39 -1.38 12.23
N HIS A 117 7.34 -0.08 11.93
CA HIS A 117 7.54 0.43 10.58
C HIS A 117 9.03 0.36 10.22
N LYS A 118 9.36 -0.29 9.10
CA LYS A 118 10.73 -0.43 8.58
C LYS A 118 10.84 0.20 7.20
N ASP A 119 12.09 0.32 6.74
CA ASP A 119 12.45 0.81 5.41
C ASP A 119 13.13 -0.30 4.62
N ARG A 120 12.79 -0.44 3.32
CA ARG A 120 13.56 -1.28 2.40
C ARG A 120 13.33 -0.89 0.95
N ILE A 121 14.38 -0.99 0.13
CA ILE A 121 14.26 -0.95 -1.33
C ILE A 121 14.28 -2.39 -1.85
N LEU A 122 13.24 -2.78 -2.60
CA LEU A 122 13.10 -4.10 -3.20
C LEU A 122 13.24 -4.01 -4.71
N SER A 123 14.06 -4.86 -5.31
CA SER A 123 14.04 -5.07 -6.76
C SER A 123 12.90 -6.01 -7.14
N SER A 124 12.25 -5.79 -8.28
CA SER A 124 11.23 -6.71 -8.81
C SER A 124 11.74 -8.14 -9.00
N SER A 125 13.06 -8.32 -9.13
CA SER A 125 13.73 -9.63 -9.24
C SER A 125 13.69 -10.49 -7.96
N ILE A 126 13.53 -9.87 -6.79
CA ILE A 126 13.48 -10.59 -5.50
C ILE A 126 12.04 -10.84 -5.01
N LEU A 127 11.06 -10.26 -5.70
CA LEU A 127 9.65 -10.52 -5.42
C LEU A 127 9.28 -11.91 -5.93
N GLU A 128 8.43 -12.60 -5.17
CA GLU A 128 7.79 -13.81 -5.67
C GLU A 128 6.94 -13.48 -6.90
N ASN A 129 6.95 -14.38 -7.89
CA ASN A 129 6.19 -14.21 -9.12
C ASN A 129 5.07 -15.23 -9.19
N ARG A 130 3.86 -14.78 -9.50
CA ARG A 130 2.73 -15.64 -9.86
C ARG A 130 2.24 -15.27 -11.24
N SER A 131 2.19 -16.23 -12.15
CA SER A 131 1.78 -16.00 -13.54
C SER A 131 2.56 -14.86 -14.22
N SER A 132 3.87 -14.80 -13.97
CA SER A 132 4.79 -13.75 -14.48
C SER A 132 4.55 -12.33 -13.94
N MET A 133 3.72 -12.18 -12.92
CA MET A 133 3.51 -10.92 -12.21
C MET A 133 4.19 -10.96 -10.84
N PRO A 134 5.02 -9.95 -10.50
CA PRO A 134 5.56 -9.81 -9.16
C PRO A 134 4.45 -9.61 -8.14
N ILE A 135 4.59 -10.21 -6.96
CA ILE A 135 3.64 -10.06 -5.85
C ILE A 135 4.26 -9.17 -4.78
N LEU A 136 3.47 -8.20 -4.31
CA LEU A 136 3.72 -7.47 -3.08
C LEU A 136 2.70 -7.93 -2.03
N TYR A 137 3.18 -8.48 -0.92
CA TYR A 137 2.30 -9.00 0.13
C TYR A 137 2.00 -7.94 1.16
N VAL A 138 0.73 -7.86 1.59
CA VAL A 138 0.34 -7.17 2.82
C VAL A 138 0.48 -8.16 3.97
N ASN A 139 1.39 -7.87 4.90
CA ASN A 139 1.80 -8.83 5.92
C ASN A 139 1.26 -8.52 7.31
N THR A 140 0.90 -7.28 7.61
CA THR A 140 0.39 -6.85 8.93
C THR A 140 -1.01 -6.25 8.83
N TRP A 141 -1.74 -6.27 9.94
CA TRP A 141 -3.09 -5.70 10.05
C TRP A 141 -3.16 -4.19 9.82
N ASN A 142 -2.03 -3.49 9.95
CA ASN A 142 -1.86 -2.08 9.59
C ASN A 142 -1.17 -1.87 8.24
N HIS A 143 -1.28 -2.85 7.34
CA HIS A 143 -0.91 -2.73 5.92
C HIS A 143 0.58 -2.59 5.59
N MET A 144 1.50 -3.15 6.39
CA MET A 144 2.92 -3.17 6.02
C MET A 144 3.18 -4.21 4.92
N PHE A 145 4.03 -3.86 3.96
CA PHE A 145 4.30 -4.65 2.76
C PHE A 145 5.60 -5.44 2.83
N GLY A 146 5.67 -6.57 2.12
CA GLY A 146 6.89 -7.37 2.01
C GLY A 146 7.00 -8.18 0.71
N GLU A 147 8.22 -8.65 0.43
CA GLU A 147 8.52 -9.48 -0.74
C GLU A 147 8.02 -10.93 -0.65
N LYS A 148 7.62 -11.37 0.54
CA LYS A 148 7.24 -12.74 0.88
C LYS A 148 5.95 -12.77 1.69
N ASP A 149 5.24 -13.89 1.58
CA ASP A 149 4.10 -14.19 2.44
C ASP A 149 4.59 -14.62 3.82
N ASN A 150 4.47 -13.73 4.80
CA ASN A 150 4.78 -14.06 6.19
C ASN A 150 3.63 -14.82 6.88
N ASN A 151 2.49 -14.98 6.21
CA ASN A 151 1.26 -15.55 6.74
C ASN A 151 0.73 -16.68 5.85
N PRO A 152 1.50 -17.74 5.54
CA PRO A 152 1.12 -18.76 4.56
C PRO A 152 -0.19 -19.49 4.90
N GLU A 153 -0.59 -19.49 6.18
CA GLU A 153 -1.83 -20.11 6.67
C GLU A 153 -3.08 -19.24 6.46
N LEU A 154 -2.93 -17.95 6.12
CA LEU A 154 -4.05 -17.06 5.83
C LEU A 154 -4.38 -17.09 4.34
N SER A 155 -5.65 -17.32 4.00
CA SER A 155 -6.14 -17.11 2.62
C SER A 155 -5.84 -15.70 2.15
N LYS A 156 -5.53 -15.56 0.87
CA LYS A 156 -5.18 -14.28 0.24
C LYS A 156 -6.18 -13.90 -0.83
N GLN A 157 -6.48 -12.61 -0.89
CA GLN A 157 -7.12 -11.98 -2.02
C GLN A 157 -6.07 -11.22 -2.83
N GLU A 158 -5.94 -11.58 -4.10
CA GLU A 158 -5.01 -10.96 -5.02
C GLU A 158 -5.72 -9.88 -5.85
N ILE A 159 -5.11 -8.69 -5.89
CA ILE A 159 -5.62 -7.51 -6.58
C ILE A 159 -4.57 -7.07 -7.58
N GLN A 160 -4.91 -7.11 -8.88
CA GLN A 160 -4.04 -6.62 -9.93
C GLN A 160 -4.03 -5.08 -9.93
N ILE A 161 -2.87 -4.50 -9.67
CA ILE A 161 -2.68 -3.05 -9.65
C ILE A 161 -2.47 -2.57 -11.09
N SER A 162 -3.57 -2.18 -11.76
CA SER A 162 -3.58 -1.82 -13.19
C SER A 162 -4.25 -0.48 -13.50
N GLU A 163 -5.18 -0.02 -12.63
CA GLU A 163 -5.92 1.21 -12.80
C GLU A 163 -5.63 2.21 -11.69
N PHE A 164 -4.98 3.31 -12.05
CA PHE A 164 -4.60 4.37 -11.13
C PHE A 164 -5.55 5.58 -11.26
N ARG A 165 -5.99 6.10 -10.11
CA ARG A 165 -6.51 7.47 -10.03
C ARG A 165 -5.34 8.43 -9.91
N PHE A 166 -5.45 9.64 -10.44
CA PHE A 166 -4.46 10.67 -10.15
C PHE A 166 -4.61 11.14 -8.70
N GLY A 167 -3.49 11.22 -7.97
CA GLY A 167 -3.42 11.86 -6.65
C GLY A 167 -2.12 11.54 -5.92
N SER A 168 -1.63 12.51 -5.15
CA SER A 168 -0.50 12.33 -4.23
C SER A 168 -0.95 11.92 -2.83
N ARG A 169 -0.02 11.39 -2.04
CA ARG A 169 -0.23 11.16 -0.61
C ARG A 169 -0.72 12.42 0.11
N SER A 170 -0.08 13.56 -0.14
CA SER A 170 -0.46 14.82 0.51
C SER A 170 -1.91 15.26 0.17
N GLN A 171 -2.36 15.05 -1.07
CA GLN A 171 -3.75 15.35 -1.46
C GLN A 171 -4.75 14.42 -0.76
N LEU A 172 -4.40 13.14 -0.66
CA LEU A 172 -5.21 12.15 0.06
C LEU A 172 -5.28 12.47 1.56
N ASP A 173 -4.15 12.79 2.19
CA ASP A 173 -4.10 13.22 3.59
C ASP A 173 -4.95 14.47 3.83
N GLY A 174 -4.91 15.45 2.92
CA GLY A 174 -5.75 16.64 3.01
C GLY A 174 -7.25 16.35 2.88
N TYR A 175 -7.63 15.42 1.99
CA TYR A 175 -9.03 15.03 1.79
C TYR A 175 -9.59 14.18 2.94
N PHE A 176 -8.81 13.22 3.44
CA PHE A 176 -9.26 12.30 4.49
C PHE A 176 -9.00 12.81 5.91
N GLY A 177 -8.01 13.69 6.09
CA GLY A 177 -7.58 14.21 7.39
C GLY A 177 -8.27 15.51 7.82
N THR A 178 -9.31 15.95 7.12
CA THR A 178 -10.08 17.15 7.49
C THR A 178 -11.34 16.79 8.28
N TYR A 179 -11.40 17.25 9.54
CA TYR A 179 -12.66 17.55 10.26
C TYR A 179 -12.80 19.06 10.38
#